data_AF-A0A4U5P8X3-F1
#
_entry.id   AF-A0A4U5P8X3-F1
#
_cell.length_a   1.000
_cell.length_b   1.000
_cell.length_c   1.000
_cell.angle_alpha   90.00
_cell.angle_beta   90.00
_cell.angle_gamma   90.00
#
_symmetry.space_group_name_H-M   'P 1'
#
loop_
_entity.id
_entity.type
_entity.pdbx_description
1 polymer ?
#
loop_
_entity_poly.entity_id
_entity_poly.type
_entity_poly.pdbx_seq_one_letter_code
_entity_poly.pdbx_strand_id
1 'polypeptide(L)'
;MRSSICDYLDTLKEPYPFWFTALLPTGVSASGYIKGMRMSGEWISAIELRAAAIVFGFNIFVFSAHQKTPTWMPYRGERSDSSKIAIGNNQAHCLIVHTA
;
A
#
# COMPACT_ATOMS: atom_id res chain seq x y z
N MET A 1 -5.65 -11.06 -2.73
CA MET A 1 -4.97 -9.87 -2.16
C MET A 1 -5.70 -8.57 -2.50
N ARG A 2 -5.80 -8.17 -3.77
CA ARG A 2 -6.45 -6.90 -4.19
C ARG A 2 -7.90 -6.74 -3.70
N SER A 3 -8.73 -7.79 -3.82
CA SER A 3 -10.12 -7.74 -3.29
C SER A 3 -10.13 -7.39 -1.81
N SER A 4 -9.38 -8.12 -0.98
CA SER A 4 -9.31 -7.89 0.48
C SER A 4 -8.86 -6.47 0.84
N ILE A 5 -7.94 -5.89 0.07
CA ILE A 5 -7.51 -4.49 0.24
C ILE A 5 -8.67 -3.54 -0.09
N CYS A 6 -9.36 -3.74 -1.22
CA CYS A 6 -10.49 -2.90 -1.62
C CYS A 6 -11.65 -3.03 -0.61
N ASP A 7 -11.95 -4.24 -0.16
CA ASP A 7 -13.00 -4.53 0.81
C ASP A 7 -12.72 -3.81 2.14
N TYR A 8 -11.45 -3.78 2.58
CA TYR A 8 -11.04 -2.97 3.73
C TYR A 8 -11.20 -1.47 3.48
N LEU A 9 -10.75 -0.96 2.32
CA LEU A 9 -10.89 0.46 1.98
C LEU A 9 -12.36 0.90 1.93
N ASP A 10 -13.27 0.04 1.45
CA ASP A 10 -14.72 0.30 1.45
C ASP A 10 -15.32 0.37 2.86
N THR A 11 -14.66 -0.19 3.88
CA THR A 11 -15.11 -0.05 5.28
C THR A 11 -14.71 1.28 5.90
N LEU A 12 -13.79 2.03 5.28
CA LEU A 12 -13.39 3.34 5.77
C LEU A 12 -14.56 4.32 5.63
N LYS A 13 -14.81 5.10 6.68
CA LYS A 13 -15.88 6.10 6.72
C LYS A 13 -15.30 7.47 7.03
N GLU A 14 -16.06 8.51 6.67
CA GLU A 14 -15.71 9.87 7.07
C GLU A 14 -15.90 10.07 8.58
N PRO A 15 -14.98 10.78 9.26
CA PRO A 15 -13.72 11.31 8.72
C PRO A 15 -12.72 10.17 8.44
N TYR A 16 -12.16 10.17 7.22
CA TYR A 16 -11.22 9.12 6.83
C TYR A 16 -9.92 9.19 7.66
N PRO A 17 -9.23 8.05 7.83
CA PRO A 17 -7.89 8.06 8.42
C PRO A 17 -6.97 9.03 7.71
N PHE A 18 -6.14 9.76 8.47
CA PHE A 18 -5.25 10.79 7.93
C PHE A 18 -4.39 10.29 6.75
N TRP A 19 -3.85 9.07 6.85
CA TRP A 19 -3.02 8.49 5.79
C TRP A 19 -3.78 8.31 4.48
N PHE A 20 -5.08 7.98 4.55
CA PHE A 20 -5.90 7.80 3.36
C PHE A 20 -6.15 9.15 2.70
N THR A 21 -6.56 10.16 3.48
CA THR A 21 -6.78 11.52 3.00
C THR A 21 -5.51 12.15 2.43
N ALA A 22 -4.35 11.96 3.07
CA ALA A 22 -3.08 12.56 2.65
C ALA A 22 -2.51 11.93 1.37
N LEU A 23 -2.86 10.67 1.08
CA LEU A 23 -2.36 9.94 -0.08
C LEU A 23 -3.37 9.91 -1.24
N LEU A 24 -4.62 10.29 -0.99
CA LEU A 24 -5.66 10.32 -2.02
C LEU A 24 -5.29 11.37 -3.09
N PRO A 25 -5.28 11.02 -4.38
CA PRO A 25 -4.97 11.98 -5.43
C PRO A 25 -5.94 13.18 -5.44
N THR A 26 -5.41 14.38 -5.61
CA THR A 26 -6.20 15.62 -5.68
C THR A 26 -7.26 15.52 -6.78
N GLY A 27 -8.51 15.85 -6.44
CA GLY A 27 -9.63 15.82 -7.38
C GLY A 27 -10.25 14.45 -7.61
N VAL A 28 -9.76 13.40 -6.93
CA VAL A 28 -10.34 12.06 -6.98
C VAL A 28 -11.15 11.81 -5.70
N SER A 29 -12.39 11.35 -5.83
CA SER A 29 -13.20 10.93 -4.68
C SER A 29 -12.73 9.58 -4.14
N ALA A 30 -12.90 9.34 -2.84
CA ALA A 30 -12.56 8.06 -2.21
C ALA A 30 -13.22 6.86 -2.91
N SER A 31 -14.51 6.98 -3.23
CA SER A 31 -15.27 5.94 -3.95
C SER A 31 -14.79 5.76 -5.38
N GLY A 32 -14.45 6.84 -6.08
CA GLY A 32 -13.90 6.80 -7.44
C GLY A 32 -12.54 6.12 -7.46
N TYR A 33 -11.70 6.42 -6.47
CA TYR A 33 -10.40 5.78 -6.28
C TYR A 33 -10.52 4.28 -6.07
N ILE A 34 -11.34 3.83 -5.09
CA ILE A 34 -11.52 2.40 -4.79
C ILE A 34 -12.12 1.63 -5.98
N LYS A 35 -13.06 2.25 -6.69
CA LYS A 35 -13.63 1.67 -7.91
C LYS A 35 -12.57 1.45 -9.00
N GLY A 36 -11.69 2.43 -9.23
CA GLY A 36 -10.58 2.29 -10.18
C GLY A 36 -9.66 1.14 -9.77
N MET A 37 -9.30 1.11 -8.50
CA MET A 37 -8.46 0.09 -7.87
C MET A 37 -8.95 -1.35 -8.08
N ARG A 38 -10.27 -1.58 -8.14
CA ARG A 38 -10.84 -2.91 -8.42
C ARG A 38 -10.61 -3.39 -9.86
N MET A 39 -10.27 -2.50 -10.80
CA MET A 39 -9.97 -2.87 -12.19
C MET A 39 -8.61 -3.58 -12.29
N SER A 40 -8.52 -4.65 -13.09
CA SER A 40 -7.25 -5.36 -13.29
C SER A 40 -6.25 -4.50 -14.06
N GLY A 41 -4.97 -4.55 -13.71
CA GLY A 41 -3.91 -3.82 -14.40
C GLY A 41 -3.61 -2.44 -13.81
N GLU A 42 -4.47 -1.91 -12.94
CA GLU A 42 -4.14 -0.70 -12.17
C GLU A 42 -2.93 -0.91 -11.27
N TRP A 43 -2.09 0.12 -11.16
CA TRP A 43 -0.89 0.09 -10.34
C TRP A 43 -1.23 0.15 -8.85
N ILE A 44 -0.38 -0.46 -8.04
CA ILE A 44 -0.46 -0.41 -6.58
C ILE A 44 0.30 0.83 -6.11
N SER A 45 -0.38 1.69 -5.34
CA SER A 45 0.17 2.91 -4.75
C SER A 45 0.44 2.75 -3.25
N ALA A 46 0.85 3.86 -2.60
CA ALA A 46 1.06 3.92 -1.16
C ALA A 46 -0.22 3.62 -0.35
N ILE A 47 -1.42 3.91 -0.87
CA ILE A 47 -2.69 3.62 -0.21
C ILE A 47 -2.86 2.11 -0.05
N GLU A 48 -2.63 1.36 -1.12
CA GLU A 48 -2.76 -0.08 -1.14
C GLU A 48 -1.74 -0.76 -0.25
N LEU A 49 -0.51 -0.26 -0.25
CA LEU A 49 0.54 -0.79 0.60
C LEU A 49 0.23 -0.57 2.08
N ARG A 50 -0.31 0.60 2.43
CA ARG A 50 -0.77 0.87 3.80
C ARG A 50 -1.92 -0.03 4.20
N ALA A 51 -2.93 -0.16 3.34
CA ALA A 51 -4.08 -1.02 3.57
C ALA A 51 -3.68 -2.51 3.65
N ALA A 52 -2.78 -2.97 2.78
CA ALA A 52 -2.26 -4.34 2.81
C ALA A 52 -1.53 -4.64 4.12
N ALA A 53 -0.66 -3.73 4.58
CA ALA A 53 0.04 -3.90 5.85
C ALA A 53 -0.94 -4.07 7.02
N ILE A 54 -2.05 -3.33 7.03
CA ILE A 54 -3.10 -3.42 8.05
C ILE A 54 -3.86 -4.74 7.91
N VAL A 55 -4.44 -5.02 6.74
CA VAL A 55 -5.30 -6.18 6.47
C VAL A 55 -4.59 -7.50 6.77
N PHE A 56 -3.32 -7.61 6.39
CA PHE A 56 -2.56 -8.84 6.53
C PHE A 56 -1.64 -8.87 7.76
N GLY A 57 -1.56 -7.77 8.52
CA GLY A 57 -0.83 -7.72 9.79
C GLY A 57 0.70 -7.79 9.69
N PHE A 58 1.29 -7.58 8.51
CA PHE A 58 2.74 -7.58 8.31
C PHE A 58 3.29 -6.20 7.96
N ASN A 59 4.60 -6.00 8.14
CA ASN A 59 5.27 -4.76 7.75
C ASN A 59 5.72 -4.83 6.29
N ILE A 60 5.52 -3.76 5.53
CA ILE A 60 6.04 -3.61 4.17
C ILE A 60 7.09 -2.50 4.17
N PHE A 61 8.24 -2.77 3.56
CA PHE A 61 9.33 -1.81 3.41
C PHE A 61 9.61 -1.62 1.93
N VAL A 62 9.27 -0.46 1.38
CA VAL A 62 9.53 -0.15 -0.03
C VAL A 62 10.82 0.63 -0.15
N PHE A 63 11.67 0.30 -1.11
CA PHE A 63 12.85 1.10 -1.45
C PHE A 63 12.97 1.32 -2.95
N SER A 64 13.61 2.44 -3.32
CA SER A 64 13.97 2.71 -4.71
C SER A 64 15.32 2.07 -5.03
N ALA A 65 15.34 1.16 -5.99
CA ALA A 65 16.57 0.46 -6.39
C ALA A 65 17.57 1.36 -7.12
N HIS A 66 17.11 2.54 -7.60
CA HIS A 66 17.92 3.49 -8.37
C HIS A 66 18.82 4.38 -7.52
N GLN A 67 18.66 4.35 -6.19
CA GLN A 67 19.40 5.22 -5.29
C GLN A 67 20.64 4.50 -4.77
N LYS A 68 21.81 5.16 -4.84
CA LYS A 68 23.05 4.66 -4.21
C LYS A 68 22.86 4.38 -2.71
N THR A 69 22.00 5.15 -2.06
CA THR A 69 21.53 4.96 -0.69
C THR A 69 20.00 4.82 -0.72
N PRO A 70 19.45 3.59 -0.64
CA PRO A 70 18.01 3.38 -0.76
C PRO A 70 17.27 4.05 0.40
N THR A 71 16.34 4.96 0.07
CA THR A 71 15.38 5.46 1.05
C THR A 71 14.28 4.43 1.23
N TRP A 72 14.08 3.99 2.47
CA TRP A 72 13.04 3.05 2.84
C TRP A 72 11.76 3.77 3.26
N MET A 73 10.63 3.37 2.70
CA MET A 73 9.31 3.81 3.08
C MET A 73 8.56 2.67 3.79
N PRO A 74 8.40 2.74 5.13
CA PRO A 74 7.79 1.68 5.92
C PRO A 74 6.26 1.82 5.99
N TYR A 75 5.56 0.70 5.85
CA TYR A 75 4.13 0.54 6.09
C TYR A 75 3.95 -0.52 7.17
N ARG A 76 3.50 -0.08 8.35
CA ARG A 76 3.42 -0.94 9.53
C ARG A 76 2.07 -1.65 9.65
N GLY A 77 2.08 -2.97 9.82
CA GLY A 77 0.90 -3.73 10.21
C GLY A 77 0.65 -3.68 11.72
N GLU A 78 -0.61 -3.81 12.14
CA GLU A 78 -0.98 -3.63 13.56
C GLU A 78 -0.55 -4.79 14.47
N ARG A 79 -0.39 -6.00 13.90
CA ARG A 79 -0.11 -7.25 14.65
C ARG A 79 1.28 -7.83 14.36
N SER A 80 2.24 -6.99 14.00
CA SER A 80 3.49 -7.50 13.41
C SER A 80 4.42 -8.17 14.42
N ASP A 81 4.26 -9.48 14.56
CA ASP A 81 5.14 -10.40 15.29
C ASP A 81 6.37 -10.80 14.45
N SER A 82 7.00 -9.84 13.75
CA SER A 82 8.26 -9.99 12.97
C SER A 82 8.15 -10.26 11.46
N SER A 83 6.97 -10.50 10.90
CA SER A 83 6.82 -10.71 9.44
C SER A 83 7.03 -9.43 8.64
N LYS A 84 7.96 -9.47 7.65
CA LYS A 84 8.37 -8.31 6.85
C LYS A 84 8.41 -8.66 5.36
N ILE A 85 7.98 -7.72 4.53
CA ILE A 85 8.11 -7.79 3.07
C ILE A 85 8.91 -6.59 2.60
N ALA A 86 9.99 -6.82 1.86
CA ALA A 86 10.74 -5.76 1.19
C ALA A 86 10.31 -5.65 -0.28
N ILE A 87 10.07 -4.44 -0.75
CA ILE A 87 9.65 -4.15 -2.12
C ILE A 87 10.68 -3.26 -2.80
N GLY A 88 11.32 -3.76 -3.85
CA GLY A 88 12.18 -2.96 -4.72
C GLY A 88 11.38 -2.32 -5.86
N ASN A 89 11.34 -0.99 -5.93
CA ASN A 89 10.74 -0.26 -7.04
C ASN A 89 11.82 0.15 -8.05
N ASN A 90 11.68 -0.32 -9.30
CA ASN A 90 12.60 -0.05 -10.42
C ASN A 90 11.96 0.83 -11.51
N GLN A 91 11.08 1.78 -11.16
CA GLN A 91 10.32 2.68 -12.08
C GLN A 91 9.34 1.99 -13.05
N ALA A 92 9.58 0.73 -13.41
CA ALA A 92 8.73 -0.07 -14.29
C ALA A 92 8.14 -1.32 -13.61
N HIS A 93 8.78 -1.82 -12.54
CA HIS A 93 8.39 -3.06 -11.86
C HIS A 93 8.63 -2.98 -10.35
N CYS A 94 7.86 -3.79 -9.63
CA CYS A 94 7.94 -4.01 -8.19
C CYS A 94 8.41 -5.45 -7.94
N LEU A 95 9.56 -5.62 -7.28
CA LEU A 95 10.07 -6.93 -6.84
C LEU A 95 9.72 -7.14 -5.36
N ILE A 96 9.05 -8.23 -5.05
CA ILE A 96 8.70 -8.61 -3.67
C ILE A 96 9.76 -9.59 -3.14
N VAL A 97 10.46 -9.20 -2.08
CA VAL A 97 11.41 -10.03 -1.32
C VAL A 97 10.79 -10.36 0.03
N HIS A 98 10.47 -11.65 0.23
CA HIS A 98 9.96 -12.16 1.50
C HIS A 98 11.13 -12.68 2.34
N THR A 99 11.37 -12.09 3.51
CA THR A 99 12.32 -12.63 4.49
C THR A 99 11.53 -13.30 5.61
N ALA A 100 11.70 -14.62 5.73
CA ALA A 100 11.11 -15.45 6.78
C ALA A 100 11.87 -15.28 8.11
#